data_AF-G8LYG6-F1
#
_entry.id   AF-G8LYG6-F1
#
_cell.length_a   1.000
_cell.length_b   1.000
_cell.length_c   1.000
_cell.angle_alpha   90.00
_cell.angle_beta   90.00
_cell.angle_gamma   90.00
#
_symmetry.space_group_name_H-M   'P 1'
#
loop_
_entity.id
_entity.type
_entity.pdbx_description
1 polymer ?
#
loop_
_entity_poly.entity_id
_entity_poly.type
_entity_poly.pdbx_seq_one_letter_code
_entity_poly.pdbx_strand_id
1 'polypeptide(L)'
;MVFGYDELKECVKEDFCRFRYEMKYSVEHSILATLNEYEHAEDFTETEGSIIYFSIALLLISEGIGIESIKEKLIELIESEKLNTYRKELKEEFSLLEEDLRKLRPLLGVAEN
;
A
#
# COMPACT_ATOMS: atom_id res chain seq x y z
N MET A 1 -14.94 2.57 3.73
CA MET A 1 -14.02 1.42 3.74
C MET A 1 -14.85 0.16 3.89
N VAL A 2 -14.66 -0.77 2.97
CA VAL A 2 -15.25 -2.10 2.93
C VAL A 2 -14.45 -3.06 3.82
N PHE A 3 -13.13 -2.88 3.88
CA PHE A 3 -12.21 -3.69 4.69
C PHE A 3 -11.60 -2.90 5.85
N GLY A 4 -11.23 -3.58 6.93
CA GLY A 4 -10.33 -3.02 7.96
C GLY A 4 -8.90 -2.88 7.43
N TYR A 5 -8.07 -2.05 8.09
CA TYR A 5 -6.69 -1.79 7.64
C TYR A 5 -5.84 -3.06 7.46
N ASP A 6 -5.79 -3.91 8.50
CA ASP A 6 -4.98 -5.13 8.46
C ASP A 6 -5.60 -6.21 7.56
N GLU A 7 -6.92 -6.26 7.46
CA GLU A 7 -7.64 -7.17 6.55
C GLU A 7 -7.26 -6.87 5.09
N LEU A 8 -7.27 -5.60 4.70
CA LEU A 8 -6.85 -5.20 3.37
C LEU A 8 -5.38 -5.53 3.09
N LYS A 9 -4.50 -5.35 4.08
CA LYS A 9 -3.08 -5.72 3.95
C LYS A 9 -2.90 -7.22 3.70
N GLU A 10 -3.69 -8.05 4.38
CA GLU A 10 -3.65 -9.50 4.20
C GLU A 10 -4.12 -9.87 2.79
N CYS A 11 -5.24 -9.31 2.31
CA CYS A 11 -5.72 -9.53 0.94
C CYS A 11 -4.65 -9.14 -0.12
N VAL A 12 -4.05 -7.95 0.02
CA VAL A 12 -3.00 -7.49 -0.91
C VAL A 12 -1.79 -8.43 -0.92
N LYS A 13 -1.41 -8.94 0.25
CA LYS A 13 -0.32 -9.91 0.38
C LYS A 13 -0.66 -11.23 -0.31
N GLU A 14 -1.85 -11.77 -0.08
CA GLU A 14 -2.30 -13.02 -0.70
C GLU A 14 -2.30 -12.89 -2.23
N ASP A 15 -2.84 -11.80 -2.76
CA ASP A 15 -2.86 -11.53 -4.20
C ASP A 15 -1.45 -11.39 -4.78
N PHE A 16 -0.60 -10.58 -4.15
CA PHE A 16 0.77 -10.41 -4.60
C PHE A 16 1.54 -11.74 -4.59
N CYS A 17 1.42 -12.51 -3.51
CA CYS A 17 2.08 -13.81 -3.39
C CYS A 17 1.56 -14.81 -4.45
N ARG A 18 0.25 -14.84 -4.71
CA ARG A 18 -0.37 -15.65 -5.77
C ARG A 18 0.22 -15.31 -7.13
N PHE A 19 0.25 -14.03 -7.50
CA PHE A 19 0.83 -13.60 -8.78
C PHE A 19 2.33 -13.88 -8.87
N ARG A 20 3.07 -13.60 -7.79
CA ARG A 20 4.53 -13.73 -7.77
C ARG A 20 5.01 -15.17 -7.79
N TYR A 21 4.43 -16.03 -6.94
CA TYR A 21 4.98 -17.35 -6.65
C TYR A 21 4.22 -18.47 -7.34
N GLU A 22 2.89 -18.39 -7.39
CA GLU A 22 2.07 -19.42 -8.03
C GLU A 22 2.03 -19.21 -9.55
N MET A 23 1.78 -17.98 -9.99
CA MET A 23 1.72 -17.62 -11.41
C MET A 23 3.08 -17.27 -12.00
N LYS A 24 4.13 -17.16 -11.16
CA LYS A 24 5.52 -16.91 -11.55
C LYS A 24 5.71 -15.61 -12.34
N TYR A 25 4.92 -14.59 -12.04
CA TYR A 25 5.08 -13.28 -12.65
C TYR A 25 6.38 -12.62 -12.20
N SER A 26 6.92 -11.72 -13.03
CA SER A 26 7.98 -10.81 -12.59
C SER A 26 7.45 -9.92 -11.47
N VAL A 27 8.34 -9.28 -10.70
CA VAL A 27 7.94 -8.33 -9.64
C VAL A 27 7.01 -7.27 -10.21
N GLU A 28 7.40 -6.63 -11.32
CA GLU A 28 6.62 -5.58 -11.99
C GLU A 28 5.23 -6.08 -12.41
N HIS A 29 5.14 -7.24 -13.06
CA HIS A 29 3.86 -7.82 -13.43
C HIS A 29 3.02 -8.22 -12.22
N SER A 30 3.65 -8.63 -11.11
CA SER A 30 2.94 -8.96 -9.85
C SER A 30 2.34 -7.72 -9.21
N ILE A 31 3.08 -6.60 -9.20
CA ILE A 31 2.58 -5.29 -8.73
C ILE A 31 1.38 -4.87 -9.57
N LEU A 32 1.52 -4.86 -10.90
CA LEU A 32 0.45 -4.45 -11.81
C LEU A 32 -0.79 -5.32 -11.68
N ALA A 33 -0.62 -6.65 -11.64
CA ALA A 33 -1.73 -7.58 -11.45
C ALA A 33 -2.43 -7.35 -10.11
N THR A 34 -1.66 -7.15 -9.02
CA THR A 34 -2.23 -6.86 -7.70
C THR A 34 -3.04 -5.58 -7.73
N LEU A 35 -2.51 -4.48 -8.30
CA LEU A 35 -3.25 -3.21 -8.39
C LEU A 35 -4.54 -3.35 -9.22
N ASN A 36 -4.49 -4.12 -10.30
CA ASN A 36 -5.62 -4.32 -11.21
C ASN A 36 -6.79 -5.10 -10.55
N GLU A 37 -6.53 -5.95 -9.54
CA GLU A 37 -7.62 -6.63 -8.79
C GLU A 37 -8.53 -5.64 -8.05
N TYR A 38 -7.99 -4.46 -7.68
CA TYR A 38 -8.71 -3.46 -6.87
C TYR A 38 -9.13 -2.22 -7.66
N GLU A 39 -8.56 -1.98 -8.85
CA GLU A 39 -8.83 -0.80 -9.68
C GLU A 39 -10.32 -0.69 -10.14
N HIS A 40 -11.04 -1.81 -10.17
CA HIS A 40 -12.42 -1.88 -10.68
C HIS A 40 -13.46 -2.19 -9.60
N ALA A 41 -13.09 -2.22 -8.33
CA ALA A 41 -14.05 -2.45 -7.26
C ALA A 41 -14.92 -1.19 -7.06
N GLU A 42 -16.22 -1.30 -7.33
CA GLU A 42 -17.18 -0.18 -7.29
C GLU A 42 -17.24 0.53 -5.92
N ASP A 43 -16.89 -0.17 -4.84
CA ASP A 43 -16.94 0.32 -3.46
C ASP A 43 -15.57 0.76 -2.89
N PHE A 44 -14.50 0.79 -3.70
CA PHE A 44 -13.15 1.06 -3.21
C PHE A 44 -12.87 2.55 -3.04
N THR A 45 -12.48 2.95 -1.83
CA THR A 45 -12.15 4.34 -1.48
C THR A 45 -10.72 4.71 -1.88
N GLU A 46 -10.44 6.02 -1.99
CA GLU A 46 -9.08 6.51 -2.23
C GLU A 46 -8.12 6.10 -1.09
N THR A 47 -8.60 6.05 0.16
CA THR A 47 -7.83 5.56 1.31
C THR A 47 -7.45 4.09 1.13
N GLU A 48 -8.40 3.24 0.76
CA GLU A 48 -8.10 1.82 0.50
C GLU A 48 -7.11 1.67 -0.66
N GLY A 49 -7.28 2.44 -1.74
CA GLY A 49 -6.31 2.48 -2.85
C GLY A 49 -4.90 2.86 -2.36
N SER A 50 -4.81 3.81 -1.44
CA SER A 50 -3.53 4.24 -0.84
C SER A 50 -2.91 3.14 0.02
N ILE A 51 -3.73 2.44 0.81
CA ILE A 51 -3.30 1.32 1.65
C ILE A 51 -2.72 0.18 0.80
N ILE A 52 -3.28 -0.09 -0.38
CA ILE A 52 -2.70 -1.09 -1.30
C ILE A 52 -1.26 -0.72 -1.67
N TYR A 53 -1.01 0.53 -2.07
CA TYR A 53 0.34 0.97 -2.40
C TYR A 53 1.30 0.83 -1.21
N PHE A 54 0.88 1.23 -0.01
CA PHE A 54 1.70 1.06 1.20
C PHE A 54 1.98 -0.43 1.48
N SER A 55 0.98 -1.28 1.32
CA SER A 55 1.08 -2.73 1.53
C SER A 55 2.07 -3.37 0.55
N ILE A 56 1.96 -3.06 -0.74
CA ILE A 56 2.90 -3.52 -1.77
C ILE A 56 4.32 -3.06 -1.43
N ALA A 57 4.51 -1.79 -1.05
CA ALA A 57 5.83 -1.28 -0.71
C ALA A 57 6.47 -2.06 0.45
N LEU A 58 5.71 -2.31 1.52
CA LEU A 58 6.17 -3.08 2.68
C LEU A 58 6.51 -4.53 2.31
N LEU A 59 5.71 -5.15 1.43
CA LEU A 59 5.99 -6.51 0.94
C LEU A 59 7.29 -6.55 0.16
N LEU A 60 7.49 -5.64 -0.80
CA LEU A 60 8.73 -5.55 -1.58
C LEU A 60 9.94 -5.37 -0.67
N ILE A 61 9.86 -4.46 0.31
CA ILE A 61 10.93 -4.24 1.30
C ILE A 61 11.22 -5.51 2.09
N SER A 62 10.18 -6.23 2.53
CA SER A 62 10.34 -7.48 3.28
C SER A 62 11.04 -8.59 2.48
N GLU A 63 10.92 -8.55 1.15
CA GLU A 63 11.60 -9.46 0.22
C GLU A 63 12.98 -8.96 -0.23
N GLY A 64 13.44 -7.81 0.27
CA GLY A 64 14.70 -7.19 -0.14
C GLY A 64 14.65 -6.59 -1.56
N ILE A 65 13.45 -6.30 -2.06
CA ILE A 65 13.19 -5.70 -3.37
C ILE A 65 13.03 -4.19 -3.20
N GLY A 66 13.66 -3.43 -4.08
CA GLY A 66 13.53 -1.97 -4.11
C GLY A 66 12.12 -1.52 -4.54
N ILE A 67 11.72 -0.34 -4.09
CA ILE A 67 10.39 0.25 -4.32
C ILE A 67 10.42 1.35 -5.40
N GLU A 68 11.49 1.45 -6.18
CA GLU A 68 11.72 2.52 -7.15
C GLU A 68 10.57 2.68 -8.15
N SER A 69 9.95 1.57 -8.57
CA SER A 69 8.84 1.56 -9.52
C SER A 69 7.55 2.20 -9.01
N ILE A 70 7.37 2.30 -7.69
CA ILE A 70 6.18 2.89 -7.06
C ILE A 70 6.51 4.09 -6.17
N LYS A 71 7.78 4.48 -6.11
CA LYS A 71 8.29 5.50 -5.18
C LYS A 71 7.61 6.86 -5.34
N GLU A 72 7.46 7.33 -6.58
CA GLU A 72 6.83 8.63 -6.86
C GLU A 72 5.37 8.63 -6.38
N LYS A 73 4.65 7.53 -6.64
CA LYS A 73 3.26 7.39 -6.18
C LYS A 73 3.18 7.36 -4.66
N LEU A 74 4.09 6.65 -3.99
CA LEU A 74 4.14 6.62 -2.53
C LEU A 74 4.37 8.02 -1.92
N ILE A 75 5.26 8.83 -2.51
CA ILE A 75 5.50 10.22 -2.07
C ILE A 75 4.21 11.04 -2.17
N GLU A 76 3.50 10.96 -3.30
CA GLU A 76 2.22 11.64 -3.53
C GLU A 76 1.15 11.21 -2.51
N LEU A 77 1.17 9.96 -2.04
CA LEU A 77 0.18 9.42 -1.11
C LEU A 77 0.45 9.79 0.35
N ILE A 78 1.67 10.19 0.70
CA ILE A 78 2.03 10.56 2.08
C ILE A 78 2.00 12.07 2.35
N GLU A 79 1.45 12.84 1.42
CA GLU A 79 1.25 14.28 1.58
C GLU A 79 0.25 14.58 2.71
N SER A 80 0.49 15.68 3.44
CA SER A 80 -0.24 16.02 4.66
C SER A 80 -1.75 16.16 4.47
N GLU A 81 -2.20 16.58 3.29
CA GLU A 81 -3.63 16.69 2.98
C GLU A 81 -4.33 15.31 2.98
N LYS A 82 -3.68 14.30 2.41
CA LYS A 82 -4.21 12.93 2.35
C LYS A 82 -4.20 12.25 3.70
N LEU A 83 -3.16 12.49 4.50
CA LEU A 83 -3.08 11.97 5.87
C LEU A 83 -4.27 12.37 6.75
N ASN A 84 -4.80 13.59 6.56
CA ASN A 84 -6.00 14.04 7.28
C ASN A 84 -7.25 13.26 6.86
N THR A 85 -7.37 12.91 5.58
CA THR A 85 -8.44 12.05 5.06
C THR A 85 -8.32 10.66 5.66
N TYR A 86 -7.13 10.05 5.59
CA TYR A 86 -6.88 8.72 6.16
C TYR A 86 -7.21 8.66 7.66
N ARG A 87 -6.83 9.69 8.43
CA ARG A 87 -7.15 9.76 9.87
C ARG A 87 -8.65 9.76 10.15
N LYS A 88 -9.44 10.45 9.32
CA LYS A 88 -10.91 10.49 9.48
C LYS A 88 -11.57 9.16 9.13
N GLU A 89 -11.06 8.49 8.10
CA GLU A 89 -11.63 7.24 7.60
C GLU A 89 -11.24 6.04 8.47
N LEU A 90 -9.96 5.90 8.80
CA LEU A 90 -9.42 4.80 9.59
C LEU A 90 -9.71 4.93 11.09
N LYS A 91 -9.92 6.16 11.59
CA LYS A 91 -10.19 6.44 13.01
C LYS A 91 -9.13 5.80 13.92
N GLU A 92 -9.52 4.82 14.74
CA GLU A 92 -8.61 4.12 15.66
C GLU A 92 -7.55 3.29 14.92
N GLU A 93 -7.86 2.79 13.72
CA GLU A 93 -6.90 2.02 12.90
C GLU A 93 -5.82 2.91 12.26
N PHE A 94 -5.96 4.23 12.34
CA PHE A 94 -4.97 5.15 11.79
C PHE A 94 -3.59 4.99 12.42
N SER A 95 -3.51 4.53 13.68
CA SER A 95 -2.21 4.24 14.32
C SER A 95 -1.43 3.14 13.59
N LEU A 96 -2.12 2.16 13.01
CA LEU A 96 -1.49 1.08 12.24
C LEU A 96 -0.87 1.63 10.95
N LEU A 97 -1.60 2.53 10.27
CA LEU A 97 -1.06 3.25 9.13
C LEU A 97 0.14 4.12 9.53
N GLU A 98 0.07 4.87 10.63
CA GLU A 98 1.22 5.68 11.09
C GLU A 98 2.47 4.84 11.32
N GLU A 99 2.36 3.64 11.89
CA GLU A 99 3.48 2.73 12.10
C GLU A 99 4.13 2.29 10.79
N ASP A 100 3.31 2.01 9.78
CA ASP A 100 3.80 1.62 8.45
C ASP A 100 4.42 2.81 7.71
N LEU A 101 3.83 4.00 7.82
CA LEU A 101 4.40 5.23 7.25
C LEU A 101 5.76 5.57 7.88
N ARG A 102 5.96 5.31 9.18
CA ARG A 102 7.28 5.47 9.83
C ARG A 102 8.36 4.58 9.19
N LYS A 103 7.99 3.39 8.70
CA LYS A 103 8.93 2.49 8.00
C LYS A 103 9.22 2.99 6.59
N LEU A 104 8.22 3.57 5.91
CA LEU A 104 8.33 4.00 4.51
C LEU A 104 9.02 5.36 4.34
N ARG A 105 8.73 6.34 5.20
CA ARG A 105 9.26 7.73 5.09
C ARG A 105 10.78 7.83 4.87
N PRO A 106 11.64 7.09 5.62
CA PRO A 106 13.08 7.14 5.42
C PRO A 106 13.52 6.69 4.01
N LEU A 107 12.81 5.71 3.42
CA LEU A 107 13.09 5.16 2.09
C LEU A 107 12.64 6.10 0.97
N LEU A 108 11.62 6.90 1.27
CA LEU A 108 11.04 7.89 0.37
C LEU A 108 11.82 9.22 0.40
N GLY A 109 12.66 9.44 1.40
CA GLY A 109 13.38 10.71 1.59
C GLY A 109 12.47 11.85 2.08
N VAL A 110 11.35 11.51 2.74
CA VAL A 110 10.38 12.46 3.27
C VAL A 110 10.57 12.58 4.79
N ALA A 111 10.63 13.81 5.31
CA ALA A 111 10.81 14.07 6.73
C ALA A 111 9.58 13.62 7.55
N GLU A 112 9.79 13.26 8.82
CA GLU A 112 8.70 13.10 9.78
C GLU A 112 8.11 14.49 10.09
N ASN A 113 6.84 14.71 9.75
CA ASN A 113 6.07 15.89 10.18
C ASN A 113 5.53 15.69 11.60
#